data_AF-A0A800H8V2-F1
#
_entry.id   AF-A0A800H8V2-F1
#
_cell.length_a   1.000
_cell.length_b   1.000
_cell.length_c   1.000
_cell.angle_alpha   90.00
_cell.angle_beta   90.00
_cell.angle_gamma   90.00
#
_symmetry.space_group_name_H-M   'P 1'
#
loop_
_entity.id
_entity.type
_entity.pdbx_description
1 polymer ?
#
loop_
_entity_poly.entity_id
_entity_poly.type
_entity_poly.pdbx_seq_one_letter_code
_entity_poly.pdbx_strand_id
1 'polypeptide(L)'
;MNRIIPFLLILSLIPRVYSEQRKEKITVEWIQSDEANTIAAVHQYQWLDNNTAILFDVRQPKEERTFQKLDPRKAGELTPLVNKEKAIASLQRNIGHEDSTKYLVWPIAFDSNGEQALYIYKKDIFILDLASSEFRRITETESAEKSPRFSPDGSKVAFVRENDIYVYDLIKNRETRLTRDGSENILNGTVSWVYWEEIFGRQDIGYWWSDDSKALVFLQTDESPVTKMHYVDFKPVEPRLITQRYPKTGTDNPIVKVGVMEVAHPRIKWVKL
;
A
#
# COMPACT_ATOMS: atom_id res chain seq x y z
N MET A 1 75.18 50.48 -1.78
CA MET A 1 75.37 49.02 -1.97
C MET A 1 74.00 48.36 -1.83
N ASN A 2 73.33 48.11 -2.96
CA ASN A 2 72.02 47.46 -3.01
C ASN A 2 72.18 45.96 -2.76
N ARG A 3 71.48 45.40 -1.77
CA ARG A 3 71.31 43.95 -1.60
C ARG A 3 69.97 43.55 -2.21
N ILE A 4 70.03 42.86 -3.34
CA ILE A 4 68.89 42.20 -3.98
C ILE A 4 68.72 40.84 -3.29
N ILE A 5 67.57 40.61 -2.66
CA ILE A 5 67.17 39.30 -2.14
C ILE A 5 66.35 38.62 -3.25
N PRO A 6 66.74 37.45 -3.79
CA PRO A 6 65.92 36.75 -4.76
C PRO A 6 64.79 36.04 -4.02
N PHE A 7 63.55 36.40 -4.33
CA PHE A 7 62.36 35.70 -3.87
C PHE A 7 62.18 34.47 -4.77
N LEU A 8 62.42 33.27 -4.23
CA LEU A 8 62.25 32.01 -4.96
C LEU A 8 60.76 31.67 -5.02
N LEU A 9 60.13 31.85 -6.19
CA LEU A 9 58.74 31.48 -6.42
C LEU A 9 58.65 29.94 -6.60
N ILE A 10 58.22 29.21 -5.58
CA ILE A 10 57.94 27.78 -5.69
C ILE A 10 56.59 27.63 -6.39
N LEU A 11 56.63 27.32 -7.69
CA LEU A 11 55.45 26.95 -8.46
C LEU A 11 55.04 25.52 -8.05
N SER A 12 54.04 25.38 -7.18
CA SER A 12 53.45 24.07 -6.88
C SER A 12 52.57 23.64 -8.07
N LEU A 13 53.13 22.79 -8.93
CA LEU A 13 52.34 22.00 -9.87
C LEU A 13 51.50 21.02 -9.06
N ILE A 14 50.23 21.38 -8.82
CA ILE A 14 49.22 20.43 -8.33
C ILE A 14 48.88 19.53 -9.53
N PRO A 15 49.26 18.24 -9.53
CA PRO A 15 48.78 17.34 -10.56
C PRO A 15 47.26 17.27 -10.45
N ARG A 16 46.58 17.69 -11.52
CA ARG A 16 45.16 17.41 -11.72
C ARG A 16 45.06 15.89 -11.82
N VAL A 17 44.73 15.24 -10.71
CA VAL A 17 44.30 13.84 -10.73
C VAL A 17 42.99 13.84 -11.49
N TYR A 18 43.04 13.55 -12.79
CA TYR A 18 41.89 13.02 -13.48
C TYR A 18 41.57 11.72 -12.79
N SER A 19 40.48 11.69 -12.00
CA SER A 19 39.87 10.43 -11.64
C SER A 19 39.55 9.73 -12.95
N GLU A 20 40.25 8.64 -13.27
CA GLU A 20 39.73 7.68 -14.22
C GLU A 20 38.32 7.35 -13.76
N GLN A 21 37.33 7.66 -14.59
CA GLN A 21 35.96 7.25 -14.35
C GLN A 21 35.97 5.73 -14.51
N ARG A 22 36.27 5.04 -13.40
CA ARG A 22 36.30 3.58 -13.35
C ARG A 22 34.89 3.14 -13.71
N LYS A 23 34.70 2.67 -14.95
CA LYS A 23 33.43 2.07 -15.36
C LYS A 23 33.26 0.83 -14.51
N GLU A 24 32.59 0.97 -13.38
CA GLU A 24 32.22 -0.16 -12.56
C GLU A 24 31.42 -1.11 -13.45
N LYS A 25 31.89 -2.35 -13.54
CA LYS A 25 31.19 -3.36 -14.30
C LYS A 25 29.91 -3.67 -13.54
N ILE A 26 28.77 -3.64 -14.21
CA ILE A 26 27.51 -4.14 -13.66
C ILE A 26 27.73 -5.61 -13.23
N THR A 27 27.54 -5.91 -11.95
CA THR A 27 27.63 -7.27 -11.39
C THR A 27 26.27 -7.78 -10.94
N VAL A 28 26.17 -9.09 -10.63
CA VAL A 28 24.94 -9.67 -10.08
C VAL A 28 24.61 -9.05 -8.72
N GLU A 29 25.63 -8.83 -7.89
CA GLU A 29 25.49 -8.19 -6.58
C GLU A 29 24.98 -6.76 -6.73
N TRP A 30 25.51 -6.01 -7.70
CA TRP A 30 25.02 -4.66 -7.99
C TRP A 30 23.56 -4.69 -8.46
N ILE A 31 23.19 -5.58 -9.39
CA ILE A 31 21.80 -5.70 -9.89
C ILE A 31 20.81 -5.97 -8.74
N GLN A 32 21.24 -6.70 -7.70
CA GLN A 32 20.41 -7.02 -6.52
C GLN A 32 20.50 -5.97 -5.41
N SER A 33 21.32 -4.93 -5.57
CA SER A 33 21.53 -3.90 -4.56
C SER A 33 20.37 -2.90 -4.49
N ASP A 34 20.23 -2.22 -3.35
CA ASP A 34 19.30 -1.10 -3.20
C ASP A 34 19.61 0.02 -4.19
N GLU A 35 20.89 0.27 -4.49
CA GLU A 35 21.29 1.27 -5.47
C GLU A 35 20.67 0.98 -6.85
N ALA A 36 20.86 -0.22 -7.39
CA ALA A 36 20.30 -0.59 -8.69
C ALA A 36 18.77 -0.52 -8.71
N ASN A 37 18.11 -0.92 -7.62
CA ASN A 37 16.64 -0.86 -7.49
C ASN A 37 16.10 0.58 -7.54
N THR A 38 16.92 1.58 -7.24
CA THR A 38 16.48 2.99 -7.18
C THR A 38 16.70 3.76 -8.48
N ILE A 39 17.55 3.29 -9.39
CA ILE A 39 17.96 4.03 -10.60
C ILE A 39 16.77 4.37 -11.51
N ALA A 40 15.84 3.42 -11.69
CA ALA A 40 14.65 3.60 -12.51
C ALA A 40 13.40 3.91 -11.66
N ALA A 41 13.55 4.04 -10.35
CA ALA A 41 12.43 4.27 -9.48
C ALA A 41 11.94 5.73 -9.61
N VAL A 42 10.63 5.90 -9.55
CA VAL A 42 9.96 7.20 -9.50
C VAL A 42 9.25 7.33 -8.17
N HIS A 43 8.89 8.56 -7.78
CA HIS A 43 8.04 8.77 -6.62
C HIS A 43 6.78 7.92 -6.73
N GLN A 44 6.40 7.27 -5.63
CA GLN A 44 5.01 6.88 -5.46
C GLN A 44 4.22 8.16 -5.19
N TYR A 45 3.00 8.22 -5.71
CA TYR A 45 2.17 9.39 -5.58
C TYR A 45 0.68 9.07 -5.54
N GLN A 46 -0.09 9.98 -4.94
CA GLN A 46 -1.54 10.01 -4.99
C GLN A 46 -2.00 11.46 -5.18
N TRP A 47 -2.87 11.71 -6.15
CA TRP A 47 -3.56 12.98 -6.31
C TRP A 47 -4.70 13.11 -5.31
N LEU A 48 -4.88 14.32 -4.79
CA LEU A 48 -5.93 14.70 -3.87
C LEU A 48 -6.97 15.58 -4.58
N ASP A 49 -8.18 15.65 -4.03
CA ASP A 49 -9.29 16.40 -4.63
C ASP A 49 -9.02 17.90 -4.76
N ASN A 50 -8.11 18.43 -3.93
CA ASN A 50 -7.68 19.83 -3.95
C ASN A 50 -6.62 20.14 -5.02
N ASN A 51 -6.36 19.24 -5.98
CA ASN A 51 -5.33 19.35 -7.04
C ASN A 51 -3.89 19.45 -6.51
N THR A 52 -3.64 18.92 -5.31
CA THR A 52 -2.28 18.66 -4.82
C THR A 52 -2.01 17.16 -4.82
N ALA A 53 -0.76 16.76 -4.65
CA ALA A 53 -0.40 15.35 -4.58
C ALA A 53 0.42 15.03 -3.32
N ILE A 54 0.27 13.82 -2.81
CA ILE A 54 1.19 13.23 -1.86
C ILE A 54 2.27 12.52 -2.66
N LEU A 55 3.55 12.77 -2.34
CA LEU A 55 4.71 12.10 -2.89
C LEU A 55 5.42 11.28 -1.80
N PHE A 56 6.01 10.18 -2.21
CA PHE A 56 6.89 9.35 -1.40
C PHE A 56 8.09 8.91 -2.23
N ASP A 57 9.27 9.41 -1.87
CA ASP A 57 10.50 9.17 -2.61
C ASP A 57 11.13 7.82 -2.24
N VAL A 58 10.80 6.78 -3.00
CA VAL A 58 11.35 5.43 -2.81
C VAL A 58 12.84 5.30 -3.16
N ARG A 59 13.46 6.35 -3.72
CA ARG A 59 14.89 6.38 -4.04
C ARG A 59 15.74 6.72 -2.82
N GLN A 60 15.15 7.35 -1.80
CA GLN A 60 15.85 7.65 -0.55
C GLN A 60 16.05 6.38 0.28
N PRO A 61 17.05 6.35 1.18
CA PRO A 61 17.16 5.33 2.23
C PRO A 61 15.85 5.20 3.01
N LYS A 62 15.47 3.99 3.44
CA LYS A 62 14.15 3.70 4.04
C LYS A 62 13.87 4.58 5.27
N GLU A 63 14.91 4.88 6.03
CA GLU A 63 14.90 5.71 7.25
C GLU A 63 14.63 7.19 6.95
N GLU A 64 14.91 7.62 5.73
CA GLU A 64 14.73 9.00 5.29
C GLU A 64 13.34 9.26 4.69
N ARG A 65 12.69 8.23 4.17
CA ARG A 65 11.40 8.31 3.47
C ARG A 65 10.29 8.90 4.35
N THR A 66 9.49 9.77 3.76
CA THR A 66 8.32 10.39 4.39
C THR A 66 7.33 10.86 3.32
N PHE A 67 6.14 11.27 3.76
CA PHE A 67 5.11 11.84 2.90
C PHE A 67 5.37 13.33 2.70
N GLN A 68 5.43 13.74 1.44
CA GLN A 68 5.62 15.13 1.04
C GLN A 68 4.43 15.60 0.21
N LYS A 69 4.00 16.84 0.43
CA LYS A 69 2.97 17.48 -0.39
C LYS A 69 3.62 18.16 -1.59
N LEU A 70 3.05 17.93 -2.77
CA LEU A 70 3.32 18.64 -4.01
C LEU A 70 2.13 19.54 -4.35
N ASP A 71 2.36 20.84 -4.42
CA ASP A 71 1.46 21.79 -5.09
C ASP A 71 2.01 22.10 -6.49
N PRO A 72 1.34 21.69 -7.58
CA PRO A 72 1.80 21.96 -8.95
C PRO A 72 1.99 23.45 -9.27
N ARG A 73 1.30 24.34 -8.54
CA ARG A 73 1.43 25.80 -8.71
C ARG A 73 2.70 26.35 -8.07
N LYS A 74 3.34 25.58 -7.20
CA LYS A 74 4.60 25.87 -6.51
C LYS A 74 5.58 24.71 -6.71
N ALA A 75 5.69 24.23 -7.95
CA ALA A 75 6.56 23.12 -8.32
C ALA A 75 8.02 23.45 -7.96
N GLY A 76 8.45 22.99 -6.79
CA GLY A 76 9.74 23.32 -6.17
C GLY A 76 9.70 23.31 -4.64
N GLU A 77 8.52 23.52 -4.05
CA GLU A 77 8.30 23.50 -2.60
C GLU A 77 7.60 22.20 -2.19
N LEU A 78 8.38 21.20 -1.75
CA LEU A 78 7.84 19.99 -1.14
C LEU A 78 7.75 20.18 0.37
N THR A 79 6.55 20.06 0.94
CA THR A 79 6.34 20.22 2.39
C THR A 79 6.05 18.88 3.06
N PRO A 80 6.71 18.52 4.17
CA PRO A 80 6.36 17.32 4.93
C PRO A 80 4.90 17.32 5.37
N LEU A 81 4.22 16.17 5.23
CA LEU A 81 2.83 15.98 5.67
C LEU A 81 2.72 15.34 7.05
N VAL A 82 3.81 14.76 7.55
CA VAL A 82 3.84 14.00 8.79
C VAL A 82 5.17 14.22 9.51
N ASN A 83 5.15 14.23 10.84
CA ASN A 83 6.35 14.05 11.65
C ASN A 83 6.65 12.54 11.70
N LYS A 84 7.63 12.07 10.90
CA LYS A 84 7.88 10.63 10.74
C LYS A 84 8.33 9.97 12.03
N GLU A 85 9.14 10.65 12.85
CA GLU A 85 9.64 10.11 14.11
C GLU A 85 8.48 9.88 15.08
N LYS A 86 7.54 10.83 15.16
CA LYS A 86 6.33 10.71 15.97
C LYS A 86 5.41 9.59 15.45
N ALA A 87 5.21 9.51 14.14
CA ALA A 87 4.39 8.45 13.54
C ALA A 87 4.97 7.05 13.80
N ILE A 88 6.29 6.88 13.63
CA ILE A 88 7.00 5.63 13.91
C ILE A 88 6.89 5.27 15.41
N ALA A 89 7.11 6.23 16.30
CA ALA A 89 6.95 6.00 17.74
C ALA A 89 5.50 5.62 18.10
N SER A 90 4.51 6.24 17.46
CA SER A 90 3.10 5.90 17.63
C SER A 90 2.81 4.46 17.19
N LEU A 91 3.30 4.06 16.01
CA LEU A 91 3.16 2.68 15.52
C LEU A 91 3.82 1.68 16.49
N GLN A 92 5.05 1.95 16.93
CA GLN A 92 5.78 1.09 17.86
C GLN A 92 5.11 0.97 19.23
N ARG A 93 4.43 2.02 19.71
CA ARG A 93 3.58 1.92 20.91
C ARG A 93 2.38 1.00 20.72
N ASN A 94 1.79 0.98 19.52
CA ASN A 94 0.63 0.15 19.22
C ASN A 94 0.99 -1.34 19.06
N ILE A 95 2.09 -1.66 18.36
CA ILE A 95 2.40 -3.04 17.95
C ILE A 95 3.81 -3.53 18.30
N GLY A 96 4.61 -2.74 19.02
CA GLY A 96 5.97 -3.09 19.42
C GLY A 96 7.04 -2.74 18.39
N HIS A 97 8.31 -2.99 18.76
CA HIS A 97 9.46 -2.75 17.90
C HIS A 97 9.78 -3.99 17.05
N GLU A 98 9.47 -3.90 15.76
CA GLU A 98 9.72 -4.94 14.76
C GLU A 98 10.30 -4.31 13.48
N ASP A 99 10.88 -5.12 12.58
CA ASP A 99 11.47 -4.62 11.34
C ASP A 99 10.48 -3.84 10.46
N SER A 100 9.20 -4.23 10.47
CA SER A 100 8.09 -3.57 9.75
C SER A 100 7.68 -2.21 10.34
N THR A 101 8.20 -1.87 11.51
CA THR A 101 7.85 -0.64 12.27
C THR A 101 9.01 0.35 12.36
N LYS A 102 10.14 0.08 11.68
CA LYS A 102 11.34 0.92 11.73
C LYS A 102 11.22 2.20 10.88
N TYR A 103 10.37 2.18 9.86
CA TYR A 103 10.22 3.27 8.90
C TYR A 103 8.77 3.31 8.39
N LEU A 104 8.35 4.48 7.91
CA LEU A 104 7.09 4.62 7.21
C LEU A 104 7.20 3.97 5.83
N VAL A 105 6.12 3.31 5.42
CA VAL A 105 5.95 2.75 4.08
C VAL A 105 4.75 3.41 3.42
N TRP A 106 4.69 3.33 2.09
CA TRP A 106 3.51 3.77 1.36
C TRP A 106 2.28 3.00 1.85
N PRO A 107 1.18 3.69 2.19
CA PRO A 107 -0.03 3.05 2.69
C PRO A 107 -0.78 2.28 1.61
N ILE A 108 -1.80 1.55 2.03
CA ILE A 108 -2.79 0.94 1.13
C ILE A 108 -3.51 2.04 0.32
N ALA A 109 -3.89 3.12 0.99
CA ALA A 109 -4.50 4.30 0.39
C ALA A 109 -4.41 5.50 1.33
N PHE A 110 -4.39 6.71 0.77
CA PHE A 110 -4.81 7.92 1.49
C PHE A 110 -6.29 8.19 1.22
N ASP A 111 -6.96 8.89 2.15
CA ASP A 111 -8.26 9.47 1.87
C ASP A 111 -8.15 10.58 0.79
N SER A 112 -9.28 10.98 0.22
CA SER A 112 -9.37 11.96 -0.87
C SER A 112 -8.78 13.34 -0.52
N ASN A 113 -8.82 13.70 0.77
CA ASN A 113 -8.28 14.95 1.30
C ASN A 113 -6.80 14.88 1.67
N GLY A 114 -6.22 13.68 1.79
CA GLY A 114 -4.83 13.48 2.19
C GLY A 114 -4.59 13.82 3.66
N GLU A 115 -5.58 13.53 4.51
CA GLU A 115 -5.53 13.72 5.97
C GLU A 115 -5.22 12.40 6.69
N GLN A 116 -5.62 11.27 6.10
CA GLN A 116 -5.52 9.95 6.70
C GLN A 116 -4.92 8.92 5.74
N ALA A 117 -4.19 7.95 6.29
CA ALA A 117 -3.57 6.86 5.54
C ALA A 117 -3.92 5.48 6.14
N LEU A 118 -4.30 4.53 5.29
CA LEU A 118 -4.70 3.17 5.67
C LEU A 118 -3.54 2.19 5.62
N TYR A 119 -3.44 1.37 6.66
CA TYR A 119 -2.46 0.29 6.77
C TYR A 119 -3.13 -1.00 7.25
N ILE A 120 -2.50 -2.13 6.95
CA ILE A 120 -2.74 -3.38 7.66
C ILE A 120 -1.45 -3.76 8.38
N TYR A 121 -1.52 -3.90 9.70
CA TYR A 121 -0.45 -4.42 10.53
C TYR A 121 -0.98 -5.52 11.42
N LYS A 122 -0.21 -6.61 11.57
CA LYS A 122 -0.58 -7.76 12.41
C LYS A 122 -2.00 -8.28 12.12
N LYS A 123 -2.41 -8.21 10.85
CA LYS A 123 -3.73 -8.58 10.30
C LYS A 123 -4.83 -7.52 10.45
N ASP A 124 -4.65 -6.52 11.30
CA ASP A 124 -5.64 -5.49 11.59
C ASP A 124 -5.44 -4.19 10.83
N ILE A 125 -6.51 -3.42 10.70
CA ILE A 125 -6.52 -2.13 10.04
C ILE A 125 -6.09 -1.03 11.01
N PHE A 126 -5.14 -0.23 10.54
CA PHE A 126 -4.65 0.97 11.20
C PHE A 126 -4.89 2.19 10.31
N ILE A 127 -5.19 3.32 10.95
CA ILE A 127 -5.23 4.63 10.33
C ILE A 127 -4.12 5.48 10.92
N LEU A 128 -3.27 6.05 10.07
CA LEU A 128 -2.38 7.15 10.43
C LEU A 128 -3.09 8.47 10.12
N ASP A 129 -3.29 9.29 11.15
CA ASP A 129 -3.67 10.68 10.99
C ASP A 129 -2.40 11.50 10.70
N LEU A 130 -2.33 12.14 9.54
CA LEU A 130 -1.12 12.80 9.05
C LEU A 130 -0.79 14.06 9.86
N ALA A 131 -1.81 14.85 10.22
CA ALA A 131 -1.65 16.10 10.95
C ALA A 131 -1.11 15.88 12.37
N SER A 132 -1.70 14.92 13.10
CA SER A 132 -1.26 14.56 14.45
C SER A 132 -0.07 13.59 14.45
N SER A 133 0.19 12.91 13.34
CA SER A 133 1.22 11.87 13.21
C SER A 133 1.01 10.72 14.21
N GLU A 134 -0.25 10.31 14.39
CA GLU A 134 -0.64 9.23 15.31
C GLU A 134 -1.32 8.08 14.56
N PHE A 135 -0.91 6.86 14.90
CA PHE A 135 -1.56 5.64 14.45
C PHE A 135 -2.68 5.25 15.41
N ARG A 136 -3.84 4.92 14.85
CA ARG A 136 -4.98 4.33 15.55
C ARG A 136 -5.34 3.00 14.91
N ARG A 137 -5.39 1.95 15.72
CA ARG A 137 -5.98 0.65 15.35
C ARG A 137 -7.50 0.75 15.33
N ILE A 138 -8.16 0.30 14.25
CA ILE A 138 -9.63 0.33 14.15
C ILE A 138 -10.27 -1.07 14.13
N THR A 139 -9.50 -2.12 13.85
CA THR A 139 -9.94 -3.51 14.03
C THR A 139 -9.03 -4.23 15.01
N GLU A 140 -9.59 -5.15 15.78
CA GLU A 140 -8.84 -6.03 16.68
C GLU A 140 -9.52 -7.40 16.67
N THR A 141 -9.25 -8.18 15.62
CA THR A 141 -9.90 -9.49 15.43
C THR A 141 -8.92 -10.61 15.11
N GLU A 142 -9.35 -11.85 15.29
CA GLU A 142 -8.50 -13.03 15.02
C GLU A 142 -8.26 -13.24 13.52
N SER A 143 -9.24 -12.87 12.71
CA SER A 143 -9.30 -13.09 11.28
C SER A 143 -8.74 -11.89 10.52
N ALA A 144 -7.90 -12.14 9.52
CA ALA A 144 -7.24 -11.05 8.82
C ALA A 144 -8.19 -10.22 7.97
N GLU A 145 -8.09 -8.91 8.12
CA GLU A 145 -8.74 -7.95 7.24
C GLU A 145 -7.97 -7.81 5.92
N LYS A 146 -8.73 -7.53 4.86
CA LYS A 146 -8.22 -7.36 3.50
C LYS A 146 -8.90 -6.19 2.81
N SER A 147 -8.19 -5.63 1.84
CA SER A 147 -8.72 -4.65 0.89
C SER A 147 -9.47 -3.49 1.53
N PRO A 148 -8.91 -2.80 2.55
CA PRO A 148 -9.57 -1.68 3.18
C PRO A 148 -9.59 -0.47 2.25
N ARG A 149 -10.70 0.28 2.23
CA ARG A 149 -10.87 1.49 1.44
C ARG A 149 -11.70 2.53 2.19
N PHE A 150 -11.21 3.77 2.20
CA PHE A 150 -12.02 4.90 2.64
C PHE A 150 -13.26 5.06 1.76
N SER A 151 -14.36 5.51 2.36
CA SER A 151 -15.44 6.13 1.62
C SER A 151 -14.98 7.47 1.02
N PRO A 152 -15.57 7.97 -0.08
CA PRO A 152 -15.13 9.22 -0.72
C PRO A 152 -15.09 10.45 0.19
N ASP A 153 -16.00 10.53 1.15
CA ASP A 153 -16.04 11.56 2.21
C ASP A 153 -15.07 11.33 3.39
N GLY A 154 -14.29 10.25 3.36
CA GLY A 154 -13.35 9.87 4.43
C GLY A 154 -14.01 9.42 5.74
N SER A 155 -15.34 9.36 5.84
CA SER A 155 -16.01 9.11 7.14
C SER A 155 -16.11 7.63 7.53
N LYS A 156 -15.83 6.71 6.58
CA LYS A 156 -15.93 5.26 6.77
C LYS A 156 -14.78 4.52 6.11
N VAL A 157 -14.54 3.31 6.58
CA VAL A 157 -13.62 2.34 5.95
C VAL A 157 -14.40 1.06 5.67
N ALA A 158 -14.54 0.70 4.39
CA ALA A 158 -14.98 -0.64 4.00
C ALA A 158 -13.78 -1.58 3.98
N PHE A 159 -14.00 -2.87 4.25
CA PHE A 159 -12.97 -3.90 4.18
C PHE A 159 -13.62 -5.28 4.09
N VAL A 160 -12.80 -6.30 3.81
CA VAL A 160 -13.24 -7.70 3.78
C VAL A 160 -12.62 -8.45 4.96
N ARG A 161 -13.43 -9.23 5.66
CA ARG A 161 -12.98 -10.19 6.69
C ARG A 161 -13.77 -11.47 6.52
N GLU A 162 -13.09 -12.62 6.51
CA GLU A 162 -13.73 -13.93 6.30
C GLU A 162 -14.66 -13.98 5.08
N ASN A 163 -14.23 -13.34 3.98
CA ASN A 163 -14.97 -13.26 2.72
C ASN A 163 -16.33 -12.54 2.80
N ASP A 164 -16.55 -11.76 3.86
CA ASP A 164 -17.67 -10.82 3.99
C ASP A 164 -17.21 -9.37 4.02
N ILE A 165 -18.09 -8.48 3.55
CA ILE A 165 -17.86 -7.04 3.54
C ILE A 165 -18.28 -6.46 4.89
N TYR A 166 -17.40 -5.66 5.47
CA TYR A 166 -17.62 -4.89 6.68
C TYR A 166 -17.41 -3.40 6.39
N VAL A 167 -18.05 -2.55 7.19
CA VAL A 167 -17.80 -1.10 7.21
C VAL A 167 -17.56 -0.66 8.65
N TYR A 168 -16.50 0.10 8.85
CA TYR A 168 -16.22 0.84 10.08
C TYR A 168 -16.60 2.31 9.90
N ASP A 169 -17.53 2.81 10.71
CA ASP A 169 -17.87 4.23 10.78
C ASP A 169 -16.91 4.95 11.74
N LEU A 170 -16.09 5.86 11.22
CA LEU A 170 -15.03 6.51 11.97
C LEU A 170 -15.56 7.57 12.95
N ILE A 171 -16.73 8.13 12.67
CA ILE A 171 -17.39 9.13 13.52
C ILE A 171 -18.09 8.44 14.69
N LYS A 172 -18.81 7.35 14.41
CA LYS A 172 -19.56 6.58 15.41
C LYS A 172 -18.71 5.55 16.14
N ASN A 173 -17.46 5.34 15.68
CA ASN A 173 -16.55 4.33 16.19
C ASN A 173 -17.20 2.93 16.23
N ARG A 174 -17.85 2.55 15.13
CA ARG A 174 -18.70 1.35 15.08
C ARG A 174 -18.50 0.57 13.78
N GLU A 175 -18.22 -0.71 13.94
CA GLU A 175 -18.17 -1.68 12.85
C GLU A 175 -19.58 -2.22 12.51
N THR A 176 -19.84 -2.53 11.24
CA THR A 176 -21.08 -3.16 10.77
C THR A 176 -20.75 -4.18 9.68
N ARG A 177 -21.17 -5.43 9.87
CA ARG A 177 -21.10 -6.49 8.85
C ARG A 177 -22.23 -6.34 7.83
N LEU A 178 -21.89 -6.23 6.54
CA LEU A 178 -22.84 -5.98 5.47
C LEU A 178 -23.30 -7.26 4.75
N THR A 179 -22.40 -8.21 4.50
CA THR A 179 -22.72 -9.54 3.94
C THR A 179 -22.52 -10.65 4.98
N ARG A 180 -23.18 -11.80 4.82
CA ARG A 180 -23.18 -12.87 5.83
C ARG A 180 -23.03 -14.29 5.26
N ASP A 181 -22.81 -14.40 3.96
CA ASP A 181 -22.71 -15.66 3.24
C ASP A 181 -21.27 -15.98 2.79
N GLY A 182 -20.30 -15.17 3.22
CA GLY A 182 -18.87 -15.45 3.03
C GLY A 182 -18.49 -16.84 3.53
N SER A 183 -17.75 -17.59 2.71
CA SER A 183 -17.32 -18.95 3.01
C SER A 183 -16.07 -19.31 2.20
N GLU A 184 -15.60 -20.56 2.30
CA GLU A 184 -14.48 -21.06 1.46
C GLU A 184 -14.76 -20.90 -0.05
N ASN A 185 -16.04 -20.87 -0.45
CA ASN A 185 -16.43 -20.82 -1.86
C ASN A 185 -17.03 -19.47 -2.27
N ILE A 186 -17.62 -18.74 -1.33
CA ILE A 186 -18.31 -17.48 -1.60
C ILE A 186 -17.45 -16.32 -1.11
N LEU A 187 -17.10 -15.43 -2.04
CA LEU A 187 -16.27 -14.27 -1.81
C LEU A 187 -17.09 -13.02 -2.05
N ASN A 188 -17.30 -12.19 -1.03
CA ASN A 188 -17.96 -10.89 -1.15
C ASN A 188 -16.93 -9.76 -1.07
N GLY A 189 -16.84 -8.91 -2.09
CA GLY A 189 -15.98 -7.73 -2.05
C GLY A 189 -14.47 -8.02 -2.16
N THR A 190 -14.09 -9.27 -2.33
CA THR A 190 -12.73 -9.74 -2.65
C THR A 190 -12.83 -10.65 -3.86
N VAL A 191 -11.72 -10.85 -4.57
CA VAL A 191 -11.73 -11.56 -5.85
C VAL A 191 -11.00 -12.89 -5.80
N SER A 192 -11.54 -13.86 -6.55
CA SER A 192 -10.87 -15.14 -6.83
C SER A 192 -9.48 -14.96 -7.42
N TRP A 193 -8.64 -16.01 -7.36
CA TRP A 193 -7.26 -15.95 -7.87
C TRP A 193 -7.18 -15.49 -9.33
N VAL A 194 -8.05 -16.05 -10.21
CA VAL A 194 -8.01 -15.71 -11.64
C VAL A 194 -8.44 -14.26 -11.90
N TYR A 195 -9.39 -13.72 -11.11
CA TYR A 195 -9.78 -12.32 -11.20
C TYR A 195 -8.70 -11.39 -10.65
N TRP A 196 -8.07 -11.77 -9.53
CA TRP A 196 -6.96 -11.03 -8.95
C TRP A 196 -5.79 -10.95 -9.95
N GLU A 197 -5.34 -12.08 -10.50
CA GLU A 197 -4.16 -12.16 -11.37
C GLU A 197 -4.43 -11.58 -12.77
N GLU A 198 -5.49 -12.07 -13.45
CA GLU A 198 -5.66 -11.88 -14.91
C GLU A 198 -6.60 -10.72 -15.26
N ILE A 199 -7.53 -10.36 -14.38
CA ILE A 199 -8.56 -9.34 -14.67
C ILE A 199 -8.23 -8.00 -14.01
N PHE A 200 -7.77 -8.04 -12.76
CA PHE A 200 -7.50 -6.84 -11.95
C PHE A 200 -6.01 -6.59 -11.71
N GLY A 201 -5.11 -7.25 -12.45
CA GLY A 201 -3.69 -6.91 -12.47
C GLY A 201 -3.03 -6.98 -11.08
N ARG A 202 -3.34 -8.03 -10.32
CA ARG A 202 -2.91 -8.27 -8.93
C ARG A 202 -3.43 -7.28 -7.91
N GLN A 203 -4.59 -6.69 -8.18
CA GLN A 203 -5.29 -5.82 -7.23
C GLN A 203 -6.54 -6.52 -6.73
N ASP A 204 -6.71 -6.62 -5.41
CA ASP A 204 -7.90 -7.22 -4.80
C ASP A 204 -9.05 -6.18 -4.77
N ILE A 205 -9.66 -5.97 -5.94
CA ILE A 205 -10.71 -4.98 -6.16
C ILE A 205 -12.04 -5.71 -6.38
N GLY A 206 -12.73 -6.02 -5.28
CA GLY A 206 -14.06 -6.64 -5.35
C GLY A 206 -15.22 -5.71 -5.00
N TYR A 207 -14.98 -4.46 -4.60
CA TYR A 207 -16.05 -3.50 -4.31
C TYR A 207 -15.63 -2.04 -4.56
N TRP A 208 -16.64 -1.18 -4.71
CA TRP A 208 -16.50 0.26 -4.96
C TRP A 208 -17.57 1.04 -4.21
N TRP A 209 -17.17 2.17 -3.64
CA TRP A 209 -18.08 3.13 -3.02
C TRP A 209 -18.86 3.94 -4.06
N SER A 210 -20.09 4.32 -3.73
CA SER A 210 -20.75 5.44 -4.40
C SER A 210 -20.07 6.75 -4.02
N ASP A 211 -20.05 7.72 -4.94
CA ASP A 211 -19.41 9.03 -4.74
C ASP A 211 -19.97 9.79 -3.52
N ASP A 212 -21.22 9.53 -3.14
CA ASP A 212 -21.87 10.14 -1.97
C ASP A 212 -21.66 9.36 -0.65
N SER A 213 -20.79 8.34 -0.65
CA SER A 213 -20.47 7.48 0.49
C SER A 213 -21.63 6.68 1.08
N LYS A 214 -22.78 6.57 0.41
CA LYS A 214 -23.98 5.90 0.97
C LYS A 214 -24.12 4.44 0.59
N ALA A 215 -23.49 4.01 -0.49
CA ALA A 215 -23.67 2.67 -1.04
C ALA A 215 -22.34 2.04 -1.47
N LEU A 216 -22.38 0.72 -1.61
CA LEU A 216 -21.34 -0.09 -2.22
C LEU A 216 -21.93 -0.84 -3.42
N VAL A 217 -21.19 -0.89 -4.52
CA VAL A 217 -21.31 -1.96 -5.53
C VAL A 217 -20.19 -2.95 -5.30
N PHE A 218 -20.48 -4.25 -5.39
CA PHE A 218 -19.50 -5.30 -5.13
C PHE A 218 -19.71 -6.52 -6.02
N LEU A 219 -18.63 -7.26 -6.24
CA LEU A 219 -18.65 -8.59 -6.82
C LEU A 219 -18.85 -9.62 -5.72
N GLN A 220 -19.75 -10.56 -5.98
CA GLN A 220 -19.78 -11.84 -5.28
C GLN A 220 -19.32 -12.92 -6.25
N THR A 221 -18.26 -13.66 -5.91
CA THR A 221 -17.81 -14.81 -6.71
C THR A 221 -18.09 -16.12 -5.97
N ASP A 222 -18.71 -17.07 -6.65
CA ASP A 222 -18.82 -18.47 -6.22
C ASP A 222 -17.76 -19.29 -6.94
N GLU A 223 -16.76 -19.72 -6.18
CA GLU A 223 -15.66 -20.53 -6.67
C GLU A 223 -15.91 -22.04 -6.54
N SER A 224 -17.09 -22.47 -6.07
CA SER A 224 -17.41 -23.91 -5.93
C SER A 224 -17.16 -24.75 -7.19
N PRO A 225 -17.44 -24.31 -8.44
CA PRO A 225 -17.16 -25.12 -9.63
C PRO A 225 -15.67 -25.14 -10.03
N VAL A 226 -14.86 -24.24 -9.47
CA VAL A 226 -13.45 -24.10 -9.86
C VAL A 226 -12.63 -25.24 -9.26
N THR A 227 -11.80 -25.88 -10.09
CA THR A 227 -10.93 -26.99 -9.66
C THR A 227 -9.96 -26.54 -8.58
N LYS A 228 -9.81 -27.34 -7.51
CA LYS A 228 -8.76 -27.18 -6.51
C LYS A 228 -7.47 -27.80 -7.02
N MET A 229 -6.42 -26.99 -7.09
CA MET A 229 -5.05 -27.40 -7.37
C MET A 229 -4.25 -27.42 -6.07
N HIS A 230 -3.33 -28.38 -5.95
CA HIS A 230 -2.51 -28.57 -4.77
C HIS A 230 -1.03 -28.37 -5.09
N TYR A 231 -0.34 -27.63 -4.24
CA TYR A 231 1.08 -27.33 -4.35
C TYR A 231 1.76 -27.64 -3.02
N VAL A 232 2.96 -28.18 -3.04
CA VAL A 232 3.72 -28.44 -1.81
C VAL A 232 4.72 -27.31 -1.60
N ASP A 233 4.65 -26.66 -0.44
CA ASP A 233 5.65 -25.69 0.00
C ASP A 233 6.69 -26.40 0.86
N PHE A 234 7.89 -26.57 0.30
CA PHE A 234 9.03 -27.23 0.93
C PHE A 234 9.92 -26.26 1.71
N LYS A 235 9.57 -24.97 1.82
CA LYS A 235 10.37 -23.98 2.54
C LYS A 235 10.38 -24.19 4.07
N PRO A 236 9.26 -24.49 4.74
CA PRO A 236 9.27 -24.78 6.17
C PRO A 236 9.92 -26.13 6.48
N VAL A 237 10.33 -26.34 7.73
CA VAL A 237 10.92 -27.63 8.19
C VAL A 237 9.98 -28.79 7.93
N GLU A 238 8.68 -28.59 8.21
CA GLU A 238 7.62 -29.51 7.83
C GLU A 238 6.93 -28.96 6.58
N PRO A 239 7.00 -29.67 5.43
CA PRO A 239 6.33 -29.22 4.22
C PRO A 239 4.82 -29.09 4.44
N ARG A 240 4.23 -28.06 3.85
CA ARG A 240 2.78 -27.82 3.94
C ARG A 240 2.12 -27.85 2.57
N LEU A 241 0.88 -28.32 2.53
CA LEU A 241 0.08 -28.34 1.31
C LEU A 241 -0.67 -27.02 1.13
N ILE A 242 -0.37 -26.31 0.05
CA ILE A 242 -1.14 -25.15 -0.40
C ILE A 242 -2.24 -25.66 -1.33
N THR A 243 -3.49 -25.30 -1.03
CA THR A 243 -4.63 -25.60 -1.90
C THR A 243 -5.19 -24.30 -2.45
N GLN A 244 -5.33 -24.22 -3.77
CA GLN A 244 -5.78 -23.02 -4.48
C GLN A 244 -6.84 -23.41 -5.52
N ARG A 245 -7.94 -22.66 -5.58
CA ARG A 245 -8.88 -22.77 -6.69
C ARG A 245 -8.26 -22.10 -7.93
N TYR A 246 -8.09 -22.87 -9.00
CA TYR A 246 -7.35 -22.47 -10.19
C TYR A 246 -8.05 -23.01 -11.44
N PRO A 247 -8.74 -22.16 -12.22
CA PRO A 247 -9.35 -22.57 -13.48
C PRO A 247 -8.27 -22.71 -14.55
N LYS A 248 -8.05 -23.93 -15.04
CA LYS A 248 -7.21 -24.15 -16.21
C LYS A 248 -7.99 -23.87 -17.49
N THR A 249 -7.28 -23.71 -18.60
CA THR A 249 -7.89 -23.58 -19.92
C THR A 249 -8.92 -24.69 -20.16
N GLY A 250 -10.15 -24.31 -20.46
CA GLY A 250 -11.25 -25.24 -20.74
C GLY A 250 -12.01 -25.78 -19.52
N THR A 251 -11.66 -25.37 -18.30
CA THR A 251 -12.41 -25.72 -17.08
C THR A 251 -13.34 -24.58 -16.63
N ASP A 252 -14.22 -24.85 -15.67
CA ASP A 252 -15.15 -23.85 -15.13
C ASP A 252 -14.43 -22.68 -14.44
N ASN A 253 -14.90 -21.47 -14.74
CA ASN A 253 -14.52 -20.25 -14.05
C ASN A 253 -15.43 -20.01 -12.82
N PRO A 254 -15.02 -19.12 -11.90
CA PRO A 254 -15.91 -18.64 -10.84
C PRO A 254 -17.20 -18.05 -11.42
N ILE A 255 -18.34 -18.32 -10.78
CA ILE A 255 -19.62 -17.68 -11.11
C ILE A 255 -19.65 -16.32 -10.43
N VAL A 256 -19.88 -15.24 -11.19
CA VAL A 256 -19.81 -13.88 -10.67
C VAL A 256 -21.17 -13.18 -10.74
N LYS A 257 -21.53 -12.51 -9.65
CA LYS A 257 -22.70 -11.62 -9.56
C LYS A 257 -22.27 -10.23 -9.13
N VAL A 258 -23.01 -9.22 -9.55
CA VAL A 258 -22.84 -7.83 -9.09
C VAL A 258 -23.98 -7.49 -8.13
N GLY A 259 -23.63 -7.12 -6.91
CA GLY A 259 -24.56 -6.65 -5.88
C GLY A 259 -24.40 -5.16 -5.62
N VAL A 260 -25.49 -4.47 -5.33
CA VAL A 260 -25.51 -3.08 -4.85
C VAL A 260 -26.21 -3.04 -3.50
N MET A 261 -25.67 -2.32 -2.52
CA MET A 261 -26.30 -2.15 -1.21
C MET A 261 -26.04 -0.77 -0.61
N GLU A 262 -27.04 -0.20 0.05
CA GLU A 262 -26.85 0.96 0.92
C GLU A 262 -26.21 0.53 2.25
N VAL A 263 -25.25 1.31 2.73
CA VAL A 263 -24.52 1.00 3.97
C VAL A 263 -25.38 1.20 5.21
N ALA A 264 -26.26 2.20 5.21
CA ALA A 264 -27.13 2.49 6.36
C ALA A 264 -28.19 1.40 6.58
N HIS A 265 -28.68 0.79 5.50
CA HIS A 265 -29.71 -0.25 5.52
C HIS A 265 -29.33 -1.36 4.54
N PRO A 266 -28.38 -2.24 4.91
CA PRO A 266 -27.80 -3.21 3.99
C PRO A 266 -28.84 -4.22 3.51
N ARG A 267 -29.37 -3.94 2.31
CA ARG A 267 -30.19 -4.84 1.51
C ARG A 267 -29.56 -4.94 0.14
N ILE A 268 -29.11 -6.15 -0.21
CA ILE A 268 -28.44 -6.41 -1.46
C ILE A 268 -29.48 -6.44 -2.58
N LYS A 269 -29.28 -5.59 -3.58
CA LYS A 269 -29.97 -5.65 -4.87
C LYS A 269 -29.01 -6.21 -5.90
N TRP A 270 -29.32 -7.40 -6.41
CA TRP A 270 -28.55 -8.02 -7.48
C TRP A 270 -28.84 -7.35 -8.82
N VAL A 271 -27.79 -7.03 -9.57
CA VAL A 271 -27.90 -6.52 -10.94
C VAL A 271 -28.29 -7.66 -11.86
N LYS A 272 -29.27 -7.43 -12.74
CA LYS A 272 -29.57 -8.34 -13.85
C LYS A 272 -28.62 -7.99 -14.99
N LEU A 273 -27.67 -8.88 -15.26
CA LEU A 273 -26.77 -8.81 -16.40
C LEU A 273 -27.44 -9.36 -17.66
#